data_AF-A0A2D8QG35-F1
#
_entry.id   AF-A0A2D8QG35-F1
#
_cell.length_a   1.000
_cell.length_b   1.000
_cell.length_c   1.000
_cell.angle_alpha   90.00
_cell.angle_beta   90.00
_cell.angle_gamma   90.00
#
_symmetry.space_group_name_H-M   'P 1'
#
loop_
_entity.id
_entity.type
_entity.pdbx_description
1 polymer ?
#
loop_
_entity_poly.entity_id
_entity_poly.type
_entity_poly.pdbx_seq_one_letter_code
_entity_poly.pdbx_strand_id
1 'polypeptide(L)'
;MSAKVLIANRGAVVPRVIESCRRLGLGVAVVHSDADAEGGWLDLADDVYALGGETPADSYLSIPKLLEAAAATGATAVHPGYGFLSENPAFATAVRAAGLCFIGPDARWLEAMGHKTGARRLMAGQGMPMGASSGLLGADPAEARAAADAIGYPVLVKPAQGGGGIGMLAARDAAELDKALERARTMAERSFGSAEIYLERLMERPRHVEFQILADGRGGAVCLSERDCSLQRRHQKVIEEAPAPGLDRGEVGALGDRIAGMMGALGYDNLGTVEMLWEEGTGFA
;
A
#
# COMPACT_ATOMS: atom_id res chain seq x y z
N MET A 1 -2.47 30.11 17.89
CA MET A 1 -3.47 29.48 17.01
C MET A 1 -3.56 28.00 17.34
N SER A 2 -4.75 27.40 17.30
CA SER A 2 -4.86 25.94 17.38
C SER A 2 -4.20 25.31 16.15
N ALA A 3 -3.58 24.14 16.30
CA ALA A 3 -2.99 23.42 15.18
C ALA A 3 -4.09 23.03 14.17
N LYS A 4 -3.77 23.14 12.87
CA LYS A 4 -4.72 22.90 11.76
C LYS A 4 -4.16 21.85 10.81
N VAL A 5 -5.01 20.92 10.39
CA VAL A 5 -4.68 19.82 9.47
C VAL A 5 -5.29 20.10 8.10
N LEU A 6 -4.48 20.14 7.05
CA LEU A 6 -4.95 20.06 5.67
C LEU A 6 -5.16 18.59 5.31
N ILE A 7 -6.34 18.20 4.85
CA ILE A 7 -6.59 16.86 4.33
C ILE A 7 -6.36 16.89 2.81
N ALA A 8 -5.25 16.32 2.35
CA ALA A 8 -4.87 16.26 0.94
C ALA A 8 -5.52 15.05 0.23
N ASN A 9 -6.84 14.97 0.29
CA ASN A 9 -7.63 13.87 -0.28
C ASN A 9 -9.08 14.30 -0.55
N ARG A 10 -9.94 13.39 -1.02
CA ARG A 10 -11.36 13.63 -1.34
C ARG A 10 -12.26 12.47 -0.89
N GLY A 11 -13.57 12.67 -0.93
CA GLY A 11 -14.54 11.61 -0.69
C GLY A 11 -14.54 11.07 0.74
N ALA A 12 -14.78 9.77 0.91
CA ALA A 12 -15.11 9.16 2.21
C ALA A 12 -14.04 9.30 3.30
N VAL A 13 -12.77 9.44 2.94
CA VAL A 13 -11.69 9.60 3.93
C VAL A 13 -11.71 10.97 4.60
N VAL A 14 -12.23 12.00 3.92
CA VAL A 14 -12.20 13.38 4.41
C VAL A 14 -13.06 13.53 5.68
N PRO A 15 -14.36 13.14 5.70
CA PRO A 15 -15.16 13.15 6.94
C PRO A 15 -14.53 12.35 8.07
N ARG A 16 -13.93 11.18 7.77
CA ARG A 16 -13.29 10.31 8.77
C ARG A 16 -12.11 10.99 9.46
N VAL A 17 -11.30 11.75 8.74
CA VAL A 17 -10.17 12.51 9.30
C VAL A 17 -10.66 13.77 10.02
N ILE A 18 -11.66 14.47 9.48
CA ILE A 18 -12.32 15.62 10.15
C ILE A 18 -12.82 15.23 11.53
N GLU A 19 -13.53 14.11 11.65
CA GLU A 19 -14.06 13.63 12.91
C GLU A 19 -12.95 13.43 13.96
N SER A 20 -11.80 12.86 13.55
CA SER A 20 -10.67 12.67 14.46
C SER A 20 -10.01 13.98 14.87
N CYS A 21 -9.83 14.90 13.94
CA CYS A 21 -9.29 16.23 14.22
C CYS A 21 -10.17 16.99 15.23
N ARG A 22 -11.49 16.96 15.03
CA ARG A 22 -12.46 17.58 15.94
C ARG A 22 -12.41 16.99 17.36
N ARG A 23 -12.30 15.66 17.49
CA ARG A 23 -12.14 15.00 18.80
C ARG A 23 -10.85 15.41 19.53
N LEU A 24 -9.84 15.84 18.78
CA LEU A 24 -8.56 16.34 19.30
C LEU A 24 -8.50 17.87 19.44
N GLY A 25 -9.56 18.60 19.09
CA GLY A 25 -9.59 20.06 19.14
C GLY A 25 -8.73 20.74 18.05
N LEU A 26 -8.43 20.03 16.96
CA LEU A 26 -7.66 20.53 15.82
C LEU A 26 -8.58 21.16 14.77
N GLY A 27 -8.14 22.26 14.17
CA GLY A 27 -8.82 22.83 13.00
C GLY A 27 -8.57 22.00 11.74
N VAL A 28 -9.44 22.12 10.73
CA VAL A 28 -9.36 21.34 9.50
C VAL A 28 -9.55 22.20 8.26
N ALA A 29 -8.62 22.06 7.32
CA ALA A 29 -8.74 22.54 5.96
C ALA A 29 -8.91 21.36 4.98
N VAL A 30 -9.74 21.54 3.96
CA VAL A 30 -9.92 20.55 2.88
C VAL A 30 -9.66 21.19 1.53
N VAL A 31 -9.32 20.35 0.56
CA VAL A 31 -9.09 20.75 -0.83
C VAL A 31 -10.09 20.10 -1.76
N HIS A 32 -10.36 20.73 -2.90
CA HIS A 32 -11.13 20.11 -3.98
C HIS A 32 -10.63 20.50 -5.37
N SER A 33 -10.86 19.62 -6.35
CA SER A 33 -10.79 19.94 -7.78
C SER A 33 -12.07 20.63 -8.23
N ASP A 34 -12.11 21.13 -9.47
CA ASP A 34 -13.32 21.78 -10.02
C ASP A 34 -14.50 20.78 -10.11
N ALA A 35 -14.20 19.55 -10.54
CA ALA A 35 -15.18 18.45 -10.57
C ALA A 35 -15.75 18.03 -9.19
N ASP A 36 -15.11 18.42 -8.10
CA ASP A 36 -15.52 18.10 -6.72
C ASP A 36 -16.05 19.32 -5.95
N ALA A 37 -16.31 20.44 -6.64
CA ALA A 37 -16.74 21.70 -6.01
C ALA A 37 -18.05 21.59 -5.20
N GLU A 38 -18.88 20.58 -5.49
CA GLU A 38 -20.14 20.29 -4.78
C GLU A 38 -20.02 19.05 -3.85
N GLY A 39 -18.79 18.65 -3.50
CA GLY A 39 -18.55 17.52 -2.61
C GLY A 39 -19.16 17.75 -1.22
N GLY A 40 -20.06 16.89 -0.77
CA GLY A 40 -20.73 17.06 0.53
C GLY A 40 -19.83 17.01 1.77
N TRP A 41 -18.54 16.68 1.62
CA TRP A 41 -17.55 16.75 2.69
C TRP A 41 -16.98 18.16 2.89
N LEU A 42 -17.16 19.08 1.93
CA LEU A 42 -16.60 20.43 2.01
C LEU A 42 -17.24 21.25 3.13
N ASP A 43 -18.56 21.11 3.34
CA ASP A 43 -19.30 21.80 4.40
C ASP A 43 -18.90 21.35 5.82
N LEU A 44 -18.09 20.30 5.94
CA LEU A 44 -17.61 19.78 7.22
C LEU A 44 -16.29 20.42 7.65
N ALA A 45 -15.60 21.17 6.79
CA ALA A 45 -14.30 21.77 7.08
C ALA A 45 -14.41 23.20 7.61
N ASP A 46 -13.38 23.67 8.31
CA ASP A 46 -13.30 25.07 8.76
C ASP A 46 -12.86 25.98 7.60
N ASP A 47 -11.99 25.48 6.72
CA ASP A 47 -11.53 26.15 5.52
C ASP A 47 -11.57 25.21 4.31
N VAL A 48 -11.89 25.76 3.16
CA VAL A 48 -11.95 25.06 1.87
C VAL A 48 -11.05 25.78 0.87
N TYR A 49 -10.18 25.03 0.20
CA TYR A 49 -9.28 25.55 -0.84
C TYR A 49 -9.54 24.88 -2.19
N ALA A 50 -9.85 25.68 -3.20
CA ALA A 50 -10.00 25.20 -4.57
C ALA A 50 -8.62 25.01 -5.22
N LEU A 51 -8.24 23.77 -5.53
CA LEU A 51 -7.01 23.47 -6.28
C LEU A 51 -7.14 23.86 -7.76
N GLY A 52 -8.38 23.91 -8.26
CA GLY A 52 -8.68 23.93 -9.68
C GLY A 52 -8.28 22.64 -10.40
N GLY A 53 -8.66 22.54 -11.68
CA GLY A 53 -8.38 21.37 -12.52
C GLY A 53 -9.48 20.33 -12.47
N GLU A 54 -9.57 19.52 -13.53
CA GLU A 54 -10.64 18.55 -13.75
C GLU A 54 -10.21 17.11 -13.43
N THR A 55 -8.90 16.86 -13.32
CA THR A 55 -8.35 15.51 -13.22
C THR A 55 -7.51 15.34 -11.95
N PRO A 56 -7.30 14.11 -11.44
CA PRO A 56 -6.35 13.91 -10.35
C PRO A 56 -4.96 14.48 -10.64
N ALA A 57 -4.48 14.38 -11.89
CA ALA A 57 -3.14 14.82 -12.29
C ALA A 57 -2.93 16.33 -12.18
N ASP A 58 -3.94 17.13 -12.52
CA ASP A 58 -3.87 18.59 -12.41
C ASP A 58 -4.35 19.13 -11.05
N SER A 59 -4.87 18.28 -10.16
CA SER A 59 -5.39 18.65 -8.82
C SER A 59 -4.72 17.88 -7.68
N TYR A 60 -5.31 16.77 -7.21
CA TYR A 60 -4.91 16.01 -6.02
C TYR A 60 -3.52 15.37 -6.09
N LEU A 61 -2.94 15.23 -7.29
CA LEU A 61 -1.57 14.73 -7.50
C LEU A 61 -0.54 15.86 -7.65
N SER A 62 -0.95 17.13 -7.52
CA SER A 62 -0.07 18.28 -7.62
C SER A 62 0.49 18.69 -6.25
N ILE A 63 1.72 18.26 -5.97
CA ILE A 63 2.46 18.65 -4.76
C ILE A 63 2.50 20.18 -4.58
N PRO A 64 2.84 21.00 -5.61
CA PRO A 64 2.88 22.45 -5.46
C PRO A 64 1.54 23.05 -5.02
N LYS A 65 0.42 22.63 -5.64
CA LYS A 65 -0.91 23.13 -5.29
C LYS A 65 -1.32 22.77 -3.86
N LEU A 66 -0.98 21.55 -3.41
CA LEU A 66 -1.27 21.12 -2.04
C LEU A 66 -0.46 21.90 -1.00
N LEU A 67 0.79 22.24 -1.30
CA LEU A 67 1.61 23.09 -0.41
C LEU A 67 1.12 24.54 -0.39
N GLU A 68 0.68 25.07 -1.53
CA GLU A 68 0.03 26.38 -1.62
C GLU A 68 -1.24 26.42 -0.78
N ALA A 69 -2.11 25.40 -0.90
CA ALA A 69 -3.31 25.26 -0.09
C ALA A 69 -2.99 25.20 1.42
N ALA A 70 -1.95 24.45 1.81
CA ALA A 70 -1.52 24.37 3.21
C ALA A 70 -1.08 25.75 3.74
N ALA A 71 -0.32 26.49 2.94
CA ALA A 71 0.13 27.84 3.29
C ALA A 71 -1.04 28.83 3.38
N ALA A 72 -1.94 28.83 2.39
CA ALA A 72 -3.08 29.75 2.33
C ALA A 72 -4.08 29.54 3.48
N THR A 73 -4.27 28.29 3.91
CA THR A 73 -5.18 27.94 5.01
C THR A 73 -4.53 28.03 6.40
N GLY A 74 -3.20 28.25 6.46
CA GLY A 74 -2.45 28.25 7.71
C GLY A 74 -2.39 26.87 8.38
N ALA A 75 -2.47 25.79 7.60
CA ALA A 75 -2.31 24.44 8.10
C ALA A 75 -0.88 24.22 8.62
N THR A 76 -0.75 23.46 9.70
CA THR A 76 0.54 23.08 10.32
C THR A 76 0.87 21.60 10.09
N ALA A 77 -0.08 20.83 9.59
CA ALA A 77 0.07 19.42 9.27
C ALA A 77 -0.75 19.05 8.03
N VAL A 78 -0.35 17.98 7.34
CA VAL A 78 -1.03 17.45 6.16
C VAL A 78 -1.33 15.97 6.36
N HIS A 79 -2.61 15.60 6.26
CA HIS A 79 -3.04 14.20 6.24
C HIS A 79 -3.33 13.77 4.80
N PRO A 80 -2.61 12.79 4.23
CA PRO A 80 -2.76 12.45 2.82
C PRO A 80 -3.92 11.46 2.55
N GLY A 81 -4.51 10.86 3.59
CA GLY A 81 -5.56 9.85 3.43
C GLY A 81 -4.98 8.55 2.86
N TYR A 82 -5.67 7.95 1.89
CA TYR A 82 -5.20 6.79 1.12
C TYR A 82 -5.32 7.06 -0.39
N GLY A 83 -4.56 6.34 -1.21
CA GLY A 83 -4.45 6.65 -2.64
C GLY A 83 -3.77 8.01 -2.88
N PHE A 84 -3.92 8.57 -4.09
CA PHE A 84 -3.26 9.81 -4.52
C PHE A 84 -1.76 9.86 -4.14
N LEU A 85 -1.38 10.79 -3.26
CA LEU A 85 0.00 11.00 -2.82
C LEU A 85 0.31 10.39 -1.44
N SER A 86 -0.59 9.60 -0.85
CA SER A 86 -0.39 9.00 0.48
C SER A 86 0.84 8.12 0.61
N GLU A 87 1.23 7.45 -0.48
CA GLU A 87 2.42 6.60 -0.54
C GLU A 87 3.57 7.24 -1.34
N ASN A 88 3.52 8.56 -1.60
CA ASN A 88 4.51 9.25 -2.41
C ASN A 88 5.65 9.84 -1.55
N PRO A 89 6.90 9.33 -1.65
CA PRO A 89 8.02 9.79 -0.82
C PRO A 89 8.37 11.27 -1.06
N ALA A 90 8.25 11.74 -2.31
CA ALA A 90 8.53 13.13 -2.67
C ALA A 90 7.52 14.09 -2.04
N PHE A 91 6.25 13.71 -1.94
CA PHE A 91 5.24 14.50 -1.25
C PHE A 91 5.51 14.61 0.25
N ALA A 92 5.78 13.49 0.92
CA ALA A 92 6.14 13.48 2.34
C ALA A 92 7.38 14.36 2.62
N THR A 93 8.39 14.26 1.76
CA THR A 93 9.60 15.10 1.81
C THR A 93 9.26 16.59 1.64
N ALA A 94 8.44 16.93 0.64
CA ALA A 94 8.08 18.31 0.34
C ALA A 94 7.25 18.97 1.46
N VAL A 95 6.30 18.23 2.05
CA VAL A 95 5.52 18.69 3.22
C VAL A 95 6.45 19.01 4.40
N ARG A 96 7.39 18.11 4.71
CA ARG A 96 8.35 18.33 5.79
C ARG A 96 9.31 19.49 5.50
N ALA A 97 9.77 19.62 4.26
CA ALA A 97 10.63 20.73 3.82
C ALA A 97 9.92 22.10 3.91
N ALA A 98 8.59 22.12 3.77
CA ALA A 98 7.76 23.30 4.01
C ALA A 98 7.53 23.61 5.51
N GLY A 99 8.14 22.84 6.43
CA GLY A 99 7.98 23.02 7.88
C GLY A 99 6.67 22.45 8.44
N LEU A 100 5.95 21.64 7.67
CA LEU A 100 4.67 21.04 8.06
C LEU A 100 4.88 19.60 8.57
N CYS A 101 4.00 19.16 9.47
CA CYS A 101 3.95 17.75 9.87
C CYS A 101 3.25 16.92 8.77
N PHE A 102 3.96 15.95 8.18
CA PHE A 102 3.32 14.93 7.35
C PHE A 102 2.73 13.84 8.25
N ILE A 103 1.40 13.67 8.23
CA ILE A 103 0.70 12.66 9.04
C ILE A 103 0.70 11.34 8.26
N GLY A 104 1.84 10.66 8.31
CA GLY A 104 2.12 9.38 7.66
C GLY A 104 3.55 8.94 7.99
N PRO A 105 4.00 7.78 7.49
CA PRO A 105 5.35 7.32 7.75
C PRO A 105 6.41 8.22 7.11
N ASP A 106 7.63 8.16 7.62
CA ASP A 106 8.77 8.87 7.04
C ASP A 106 8.97 8.50 5.56
N ALA A 107 9.47 9.45 4.75
CA ALA A 107 9.71 9.27 3.33
C ALA A 107 10.61 8.06 3.03
N ARG A 108 11.57 7.75 3.92
CA ARG A 108 12.43 6.56 3.80
C ARG A 108 11.61 5.25 3.80
N TRP A 109 10.52 5.20 4.55
CA TRP A 109 9.65 4.03 4.62
C TRP A 109 8.75 3.93 3.41
N LEU A 110 8.24 5.05 2.92
CA LEU A 110 7.50 5.11 1.67
C LEU A 110 8.37 4.61 0.50
N GLU A 111 9.65 4.99 0.47
CA GLU A 111 10.61 4.52 -0.55
C GLU A 111 10.95 3.03 -0.35
N ALA A 112 11.30 2.63 0.87
CA ALA A 112 11.69 1.25 1.16
C ALA A 112 10.55 0.24 0.91
N MET A 113 9.30 0.62 1.21
CA MET A 113 8.14 -0.27 1.12
C MET A 113 7.37 -0.12 -0.21
N GLY A 114 7.52 1.00 -0.94
CA GLY A 114 6.84 1.22 -2.22
C GLY A 114 7.34 0.31 -3.35
N HIS A 115 8.57 -0.20 -3.24
CA HIS A 115 9.14 -1.15 -4.19
C HIS A 115 8.92 -2.59 -3.70
N LYS A 116 8.00 -3.33 -4.34
CA LYS A 116 7.62 -4.70 -3.94
C LYS A 116 8.81 -5.64 -3.69
N THR A 117 9.82 -5.62 -4.56
CA THR A 117 11.02 -6.45 -4.42
C THR A 117 11.92 -6.00 -3.26
N GLY A 118 12.03 -4.69 -3.03
CA GLY A 118 12.76 -4.10 -1.92
C GLY A 118 12.12 -4.42 -0.57
N ALA A 119 10.81 -4.21 -0.47
CA ALA A 119 10.00 -4.56 0.71
C ALA A 119 10.11 -6.05 1.03
N ARG A 120 9.95 -6.91 0.02
CA ARG A 120 10.08 -8.37 0.15
C ARG A 120 11.44 -8.75 0.73
N ARG A 121 12.53 -8.21 0.18
CA ARG A 121 13.90 -8.49 0.64
C ARG A 121 14.12 -8.02 2.09
N LEU A 122 13.62 -6.83 2.42
CA LEU A 122 13.73 -6.27 3.76
C LEU A 122 13.03 -7.17 4.78
N MET A 123 11.77 -7.53 4.53
CA MET A 123 10.97 -8.35 5.44
C MET A 123 11.50 -9.79 5.53
N ALA A 124 11.94 -10.38 4.40
CA ALA A 124 12.58 -11.70 4.39
C ALA A 124 13.85 -11.73 5.26
N GLY A 125 14.66 -10.68 5.19
CA GLY A 125 15.86 -10.53 6.02
C GLY A 125 15.56 -10.44 7.53
N GLN A 126 14.33 -10.11 7.91
CA GLN A 126 13.86 -10.10 9.31
C GLN A 126 13.19 -11.42 9.73
N GLY A 127 13.12 -12.43 8.85
CA GLY A 127 12.53 -13.74 9.16
C GLY A 127 11.00 -13.77 9.06
N MET A 128 10.40 -12.88 8.25
CA MET A 128 9.01 -13.04 7.85
C MET A 128 8.83 -14.34 7.05
N PRO A 129 7.70 -15.06 7.25
CA PRO A 129 7.28 -16.08 6.29
C PRO A 129 7.14 -15.43 4.91
N MET A 130 7.80 -16.01 3.91
CA MET A 130 7.75 -15.54 2.54
C MET A 130 7.41 -16.71 1.63
N GLY A 131 6.51 -16.50 0.67
CA GLY A 131 6.31 -17.46 -0.41
C GLY A 131 7.61 -17.76 -1.17
N ALA A 132 7.74 -18.95 -1.75
CA ALA A 132 8.86 -19.21 -2.66
C ALA A 132 8.74 -18.25 -3.87
N SER A 133 9.83 -17.55 -4.19
CA SER A 133 9.87 -16.53 -5.25
C SER A 133 11.22 -16.55 -5.94
N SER A 134 11.24 -16.22 -7.23
CA SER A 134 12.46 -15.90 -7.95
C SER A 134 12.89 -14.45 -7.67
N GLY A 135 14.10 -14.10 -8.09
CA GLY A 135 14.45 -12.71 -8.37
C GLY A 135 13.78 -12.21 -9.66
N LEU A 136 14.14 -10.99 -10.09
CA LEU A 136 13.78 -10.51 -11.42
C LEU A 136 14.42 -11.42 -12.48
N LEU A 137 13.62 -11.82 -13.45
CA LEU A 137 14.05 -12.71 -14.53
C LEU A 137 14.38 -11.89 -15.77
N GLY A 138 15.50 -12.22 -16.41
CA GLY A 138 15.92 -11.66 -17.69
C GLY A 138 15.05 -12.16 -18.85
N ALA A 139 15.45 -11.82 -20.07
CA ALA A 139 14.70 -12.18 -21.29
C ALA A 139 14.75 -13.69 -21.61
N ASP A 140 15.77 -14.40 -21.13
CA ASP A 140 16.02 -15.82 -21.42
C ASP A 140 14.94 -16.74 -20.81
N PRO A 141 14.16 -17.48 -21.63
CA PRO A 141 13.19 -18.45 -21.12
C PRO A 141 13.81 -19.57 -20.26
N ALA A 142 15.07 -19.92 -20.47
CA ALA A 142 15.74 -20.97 -19.69
C ALA A 142 15.89 -20.58 -18.21
N GLU A 143 16.16 -19.31 -17.94
CA GLU A 143 16.23 -18.75 -16.59
C GLU A 143 14.89 -18.90 -15.86
N ALA A 144 13.79 -18.57 -16.56
CA ALA A 144 12.45 -18.67 -15.99
C ALA A 144 12.03 -20.12 -15.71
N ARG A 145 12.39 -21.08 -16.58
CA ARG A 145 12.14 -22.51 -16.32
C ARG A 145 12.93 -23.02 -15.12
N ALA A 146 14.22 -22.70 -15.03
CA ALA A 146 15.04 -23.10 -13.89
C ALA A 146 14.50 -22.53 -12.57
N ALA A 147 14.04 -21.28 -12.58
CA ALA A 147 13.39 -20.66 -11.43
C ALA A 147 12.06 -21.35 -11.07
N ALA A 148 11.24 -21.70 -12.06
CA ALA A 148 9.98 -22.42 -11.84
C ALA A 148 10.21 -23.83 -11.27
N ASP A 149 11.23 -24.55 -11.75
CA ASP A 149 11.62 -25.86 -11.23
C ASP A 149 12.11 -25.78 -9.78
N ALA A 150 12.86 -24.72 -9.44
CA ALA A 150 13.34 -24.48 -8.08
C ALA A 150 12.21 -24.11 -7.10
N ILE A 151 11.21 -23.35 -7.56
CA ILE A 151 10.01 -22.99 -6.77
C ILE A 151 9.04 -24.19 -6.68
N GLY A 152 8.97 -24.98 -7.75
CA GLY A 152 7.97 -26.02 -7.98
C GLY A 152 6.64 -25.46 -8.50
N TYR A 153 6.07 -26.13 -9.50
CA TYR A 153 4.75 -25.81 -10.05
C TYR A 153 3.59 -26.14 -9.10
N PRO A 154 2.44 -25.43 -9.20
CA PRO A 154 2.18 -24.30 -10.09
C PRO A 154 2.85 -23.00 -9.63
N VAL A 155 3.20 -22.14 -10.59
CA VAL A 155 3.82 -20.83 -10.35
C VAL A 155 2.93 -19.71 -10.88
N LEU A 156 3.13 -18.51 -10.35
CA LEU A 156 2.45 -17.28 -10.74
C LEU A 156 3.48 -16.32 -11.33
N VAL A 157 3.32 -15.98 -12.61
CA VAL A 157 4.11 -14.94 -13.29
C VAL A 157 3.57 -13.58 -12.87
N LYS A 158 4.44 -12.71 -12.35
CA LYS A 158 4.08 -11.37 -11.87
C LYS A 158 4.97 -10.29 -12.51
N PRO A 159 4.39 -9.21 -13.05
CA PRO A 159 5.15 -8.01 -13.39
C PRO A 159 5.81 -7.40 -12.15
N ALA A 160 7.06 -6.95 -12.29
CA ALA A 160 7.78 -6.25 -11.22
C ALA A 160 7.16 -4.88 -10.92
N GLN A 161 6.71 -4.21 -11.99
CA GLN A 161 6.00 -2.94 -11.93
C GLN A 161 4.51 -3.17 -12.21
N GLY A 162 3.63 -2.63 -11.36
CA GLY A 162 2.19 -2.73 -11.52
C GLY A 162 1.42 -3.02 -10.25
N GLY A 163 0.10 -2.80 -10.29
CA GLY A 163 -0.85 -2.97 -9.19
C GLY A 163 -2.19 -3.54 -9.66
N GLY A 164 -3.01 -4.03 -8.73
CA GLY A 164 -4.38 -4.49 -9.02
C GLY A 164 -4.48 -5.78 -9.84
N GLY A 165 -3.45 -6.64 -9.83
CA GLY A 165 -3.51 -7.96 -10.47
C GLY A 165 -3.29 -7.99 -11.99
N ILE A 166 -3.04 -6.83 -12.61
CA ILE A 166 -2.80 -6.74 -14.05
C ILE A 166 -1.49 -7.47 -14.40
N GLY A 167 -1.56 -8.37 -15.39
CA GLY A 167 -0.40 -9.14 -15.87
C GLY A 167 -0.04 -10.36 -15.02
N MET A 168 -0.81 -10.67 -13.95
CA MET A 168 -0.59 -11.86 -13.14
C MET A 168 -1.17 -13.10 -13.85
N LEU A 169 -0.32 -14.05 -14.21
CA LEU A 169 -0.71 -15.24 -14.98
C LEU A 169 -0.19 -16.52 -14.31
N ALA A 170 -1.09 -17.46 -14.06
CA ALA A 170 -0.73 -18.78 -13.54
C ALA A 170 -0.11 -19.66 -14.63
N ALA A 171 0.85 -20.49 -14.25
CA ALA A 171 1.41 -21.56 -15.06
C ALA A 171 1.52 -22.83 -14.22
N ARG A 172 0.87 -23.91 -14.68
CA ARG A 172 0.82 -25.21 -13.99
C ARG A 172 1.92 -26.16 -14.43
N ASP A 173 2.54 -25.88 -15.58
CA ASP A 173 3.66 -26.64 -16.12
C ASP A 173 4.57 -25.75 -16.99
N ALA A 174 5.62 -26.36 -17.54
CA ALA A 174 6.61 -25.68 -18.37
C ALA A 174 6.05 -25.11 -19.68
N ALA A 175 5.01 -25.74 -20.27
CA ALA A 175 4.42 -25.28 -21.52
C ALA A 175 3.47 -24.10 -21.29
N GLU A 176 2.73 -24.11 -20.18
CA GLU A 176 1.94 -22.97 -19.73
C GLU A 176 2.83 -21.79 -19.33
N LEU A 177 3.99 -22.06 -18.72
CA LEU A 177 4.94 -21.02 -18.32
C LEU A 177 5.39 -20.18 -19.50
N ASP A 178 5.81 -20.78 -20.62
CA ASP A 178 6.27 -20.03 -21.79
C ASP A 178 5.20 -19.06 -22.30
N LYS A 179 3.96 -19.54 -22.40
CA LYS A 179 2.81 -18.74 -22.84
C LYS A 179 2.49 -17.62 -21.85
N ALA A 180 2.60 -17.91 -20.55
CA ALA A 180 2.35 -16.93 -19.50
C ALA A 180 3.42 -15.82 -19.52
N LEU A 181 4.70 -16.16 -19.69
CA LEU A 181 5.80 -15.20 -19.75
C LEU A 181 5.65 -14.21 -20.91
N GLU A 182 5.37 -14.70 -22.12
CA GLU A 182 5.18 -13.86 -23.32
C GLU A 182 4.03 -12.87 -23.13
N ARG A 183 2.88 -13.37 -22.64
CA ARG A 183 1.70 -12.54 -22.39
C ARG A 183 1.91 -11.54 -21.26
N ALA A 184 2.57 -11.94 -20.16
CA ALA A 184 2.84 -11.07 -19.02
C ALA A 184 3.76 -9.92 -19.41
N ARG A 185 4.85 -10.19 -20.15
CA ARG A 185 5.78 -9.15 -20.64
C ARG A 185 5.09 -8.14 -21.53
N THR A 186 4.29 -8.62 -22.50
CA THR A 186 3.55 -7.74 -23.42
C THR A 186 2.57 -6.83 -22.67
N MET A 187 1.88 -7.38 -21.67
CA MET A 187 0.95 -6.61 -20.85
C MET A 187 1.68 -5.61 -19.96
N ALA A 188 2.80 -6.00 -19.36
CA ALA A 188 3.61 -5.17 -18.50
C ALA A 188 4.22 -3.98 -19.26
N GLU A 189 4.76 -4.21 -20.46
CA GLU A 189 5.27 -3.14 -21.32
C GLU A 189 4.16 -2.14 -21.69
N ARG A 190 2.99 -2.64 -22.10
CA ARG A 190 1.87 -1.77 -22.51
C ARG A 190 1.27 -0.96 -21.36
N SER A 191 1.22 -1.54 -20.17
CA SER A 191 0.55 -0.94 -19.00
C SER A 191 1.49 -0.13 -18.12
N PHE A 192 2.77 -0.51 -18.05
CA PHE A 192 3.72 0.01 -17.06
C PHE A 192 5.07 0.42 -17.66
N GLY A 193 5.30 0.20 -18.97
CA GLY A 193 6.56 0.57 -19.62
C GLY A 193 7.78 -0.26 -19.21
N SER A 194 7.56 -1.39 -18.53
CA SER A 194 8.62 -2.32 -18.10
C SER A 194 8.24 -3.76 -18.43
N ALA A 195 9.22 -4.54 -18.90
CA ALA A 195 9.08 -5.97 -19.19
C ALA A 195 9.57 -6.87 -18.04
N GLU A 196 10.00 -6.28 -16.92
CA GLU A 196 10.55 -7.01 -15.78
C GLU A 196 9.46 -7.86 -15.12
N ILE A 197 9.77 -9.13 -14.89
CA ILE A 197 8.85 -10.11 -14.31
C ILE A 197 9.61 -11.00 -13.31
N TYR A 198 8.86 -11.64 -12.43
CA TYR A 198 9.36 -12.65 -11.49
C TYR A 198 8.28 -13.73 -11.29
N LEU A 199 8.69 -14.85 -10.71
CA LEU A 199 7.80 -15.97 -10.38
C LEU A 199 7.61 -16.06 -8.87
N GLU A 200 6.40 -16.37 -8.45
CA GLU A 200 6.09 -16.82 -7.09
C GLU A 200 5.41 -18.19 -7.14
N ARG A 201 5.47 -18.94 -6.04
CA ARG A 201 4.61 -20.11 -5.84
C ARG A 201 3.15 -19.65 -5.92
N LEU A 202 2.36 -20.30 -6.77
CA LEU A 202 0.92 -20.05 -6.81
C LEU A 202 0.25 -20.74 -5.63
N MET A 203 -0.40 -19.97 -4.77
CA MET A 203 -1.45 -20.48 -3.89
C MET A 203 -2.75 -20.55 -4.70
N GLU A 204 -3.42 -21.70 -4.69
CA GLU A 204 -4.62 -21.91 -5.50
C GLU A 204 -5.89 -21.44 -4.79
N ARG A 205 -5.91 -21.54 -3.46
CA ARG A 205 -7.04 -21.11 -2.63
C ARG A 205 -6.56 -20.21 -1.48
N PRO A 206 -5.80 -19.12 -1.77
CA PRO A 206 -5.30 -18.25 -0.74
C PRO A 206 -6.44 -17.45 -0.11
N ARG A 207 -6.32 -17.23 1.19
CA ARG A 207 -6.94 -16.12 1.89
C ARG A 207 -5.99 -14.93 1.87
N HIS A 208 -6.51 -13.73 1.69
CA HIS A 208 -5.76 -12.50 1.85
C HIS A 208 -6.01 -12.01 3.27
N VAL A 209 -4.98 -12.05 4.12
CA VAL A 209 -5.08 -11.66 5.52
C VAL A 209 -4.05 -10.58 5.79
N GLU A 210 -4.47 -9.47 6.36
CA GLU A 210 -3.60 -8.32 6.56
C GLU A 210 -3.57 -7.86 8.01
N PHE A 211 -2.40 -7.45 8.48
CA PHE A 211 -2.14 -7.09 9.87
C PHE A 211 -1.99 -5.58 10.01
N GLN A 212 -2.81 -4.96 10.86
CA GLN A 212 -2.74 -3.54 11.16
C GLN A 212 -1.66 -3.27 12.19
N ILE A 213 -0.61 -2.56 11.80
CA ILE A 213 0.50 -2.19 12.67
C ILE A 213 0.42 -0.71 13.02
N LEU A 214 0.72 -0.40 14.28
CA LEU A 214 0.97 0.94 14.78
C LEU A 214 2.36 0.95 15.44
N ALA A 215 3.25 1.83 14.99
CA ALA A 215 4.59 1.96 15.55
C ALA A 215 4.94 3.42 15.86
N ASP A 216 5.81 3.63 16.85
CA ASP A 216 6.15 4.94 17.39
C ASP A 216 7.49 5.51 16.88
N GLY A 217 8.22 4.75 16.06
CA GLY A 217 9.55 5.12 15.54
C GLY A 217 10.68 5.04 16.58
N ARG A 218 10.40 4.59 17.81
CA ARG A 218 11.31 4.53 18.97
C ARG A 218 11.49 3.11 19.51
N GLY A 219 11.13 2.10 18.72
CA GLY A 219 11.21 0.69 19.08
C GLY A 219 9.89 0.09 19.54
N GLY A 220 8.87 0.90 19.82
CA GLY A 220 7.54 0.45 20.21
C GLY A 220 6.65 0.22 19.00
N ALA A 221 6.02 -0.96 18.93
CA ALA A 221 5.03 -1.27 17.91
C ALA A 221 4.03 -2.31 18.43
N VAL A 222 2.80 -2.24 17.93
CA VAL A 222 1.72 -3.17 18.24
C VAL A 222 0.96 -3.57 16.98
N CYS A 223 0.50 -4.82 16.94
CA CYS A 223 -0.50 -5.26 15.98
C CYS A 223 -1.89 -5.04 16.59
N LEU A 224 -2.71 -4.20 15.98
CA LEU A 224 -4.04 -3.85 16.50
C LEU A 224 -5.06 -4.97 16.26
N SER A 225 -5.00 -5.58 15.08
CA SER A 225 -5.83 -6.71 14.64
C SER A 225 -5.35 -7.13 13.26
N GLU A 226 -5.74 -8.32 12.84
CA GLU A 226 -5.75 -8.70 11.43
C GLU A 226 -7.15 -8.50 10.81
N ARG A 227 -7.20 -8.47 9.48
CA ARG A 227 -8.43 -8.45 8.67
C ARG A 227 -8.35 -9.52 7.59
N ASP A 228 -9.47 -10.19 7.34
CA ASP A 228 -9.64 -11.01 6.14
C ASP A 228 -10.20 -10.15 5.01
N CYS A 229 -9.47 -10.09 3.91
CA CYS A 229 -9.82 -9.35 2.70
C CYS A 229 -9.90 -10.28 1.47
N SER A 230 -10.21 -11.57 1.68
CA SER A 230 -10.21 -12.61 0.65
C SER A 230 -11.37 -12.48 -0.34
N LEU A 231 -12.47 -11.84 0.07
CA LEU A 231 -13.61 -11.57 -0.80
C LEU A 231 -13.28 -10.43 -1.77
N GLN A 232 -12.74 -10.83 -2.92
CA GLN A 232 -12.24 -9.94 -3.95
C GLN A 232 -12.94 -10.15 -5.28
N ARG A 233 -13.03 -9.09 -6.08
CA ARG A 233 -13.42 -9.16 -7.49
C ARG A 233 -12.32 -8.54 -8.33
N ARG A 234 -11.71 -9.34 -9.22
CA ARG A 234 -10.55 -8.91 -10.05
C ARG A 234 -9.41 -8.32 -9.19
N HIS A 235 -9.05 -9.00 -8.11
CA HIS A 235 -7.97 -8.59 -7.18
C HIS A 235 -8.19 -7.26 -6.47
N GLN A 236 -9.44 -6.79 -6.38
CA GLN A 236 -9.82 -5.65 -5.55
C GLN A 236 -10.70 -6.15 -4.41
N LYS A 237 -10.42 -5.68 -3.19
CA LYS A 237 -11.17 -6.00 -1.97
C LYS A 237 -12.59 -5.46 -2.10
N VAL A 238 -13.58 -6.28 -1.72
CA VAL A 238 -15.01 -5.96 -1.81
C VAL A 238 -15.68 -6.03 -0.45
N ILE A 239 -15.33 -7.05 0.34
CA ILE A 239 -15.78 -7.22 1.72
C ILE A 239 -14.53 -7.53 2.54
N GLU A 240 -14.37 -6.78 3.63
CA GLU A 240 -13.32 -6.99 4.63
C GLU A 240 -13.95 -7.29 6.00
N GLU A 241 -13.43 -8.28 6.70
CA GLU A 241 -13.92 -8.70 8.02
C GLU A 241 -12.78 -8.68 9.05
N ALA A 242 -13.09 -8.33 10.29
CA ALA A 242 -12.13 -8.28 11.39
C ALA A 242 -12.78 -8.84 12.68
N PRO A 243 -12.17 -9.82 13.38
CA PRO A 243 -10.96 -10.57 13.00
C PRO A 243 -11.17 -11.52 11.81
N ALA A 244 -10.10 -12.10 11.28
CA ALA A 244 -10.17 -13.10 10.22
C ALA A 244 -10.85 -14.40 10.72
N PRO A 245 -12.01 -14.80 10.17
CA PRO A 245 -12.81 -15.89 10.72
C PRO A 245 -12.16 -17.27 10.48
N GLY A 246 -12.27 -18.19 11.43
CA GLY A 246 -11.84 -19.58 11.25
C GLY A 246 -10.33 -19.82 11.10
N LEU A 247 -9.48 -18.83 11.37
CA LEU A 247 -8.04 -19.02 11.53
C LEU A 247 -7.69 -19.31 12.99
N ASP A 248 -6.61 -20.08 13.20
CA ASP A 248 -6.08 -20.33 14.54
C ASP A 248 -5.61 -19.02 15.18
N ARG A 249 -6.14 -18.70 16.36
CA ARG A 249 -5.83 -17.43 17.04
C ARG A 249 -4.40 -17.37 17.56
N GLY A 250 -3.80 -18.52 17.88
CA GLY A 250 -2.41 -18.61 18.31
C GLY A 250 -1.45 -18.31 17.18
N GLU A 251 -1.68 -18.88 16.00
CA GLU A 251 -0.90 -18.62 14.77
C GLU A 251 -0.99 -17.14 14.37
N VAL A 252 -2.21 -16.60 14.28
CA VAL A 252 -2.46 -15.20 13.91
C VAL A 252 -1.83 -14.24 14.92
N GLY A 253 -2.02 -14.48 16.23
CA GLY A 253 -1.44 -13.65 17.28
C GLY A 253 0.08 -13.66 17.26
N ALA A 254 0.70 -14.84 17.15
CA ALA A 254 2.14 -14.98 17.10
C ALA A 254 2.76 -14.30 15.87
N LEU A 255 2.08 -14.35 14.71
CA LEU A 255 2.52 -13.62 13.52
C LEU A 255 2.37 -12.11 13.69
N GLY A 256 1.23 -11.63 14.22
CA GLY A 256 0.99 -10.22 14.51
C GLY A 256 2.05 -9.62 15.44
N ASP A 257 2.37 -10.31 16.53
CA ASP A 257 3.41 -9.90 17.49
C ASP A 257 4.80 -9.88 16.84
N ARG A 258 5.10 -10.86 15.99
CA ARG A 258 6.35 -10.89 15.21
C ARG A 258 6.43 -9.67 14.29
N ILE A 259 5.39 -9.41 13.51
CA ILE A 259 5.32 -8.25 12.60
C ILE A 259 5.52 -6.96 13.37
N ALA A 260 4.80 -6.76 14.46
CA ALA A 260 4.95 -5.59 15.31
C ALA A 260 6.40 -5.45 15.82
N GLY A 261 6.98 -6.51 16.39
CA GLY A 261 8.36 -6.51 16.87
C GLY A 261 9.39 -6.12 15.80
N MET A 262 9.24 -6.64 14.57
CA MET A 262 10.11 -6.26 13.45
C MET A 262 9.94 -4.80 13.05
N MET A 263 8.70 -4.32 12.92
CA MET A 263 8.43 -2.93 12.55
C MET A 263 8.95 -1.94 13.61
N GLY A 264 8.83 -2.31 14.89
CA GLY A 264 9.45 -1.57 15.99
C GLY A 264 10.97 -1.54 15.89
N ALA A 265 11.61 -2.70 15.72
CA ALA A 265 13.07 -2.80 15.59
C ALA A 265 13.64 -2.05 14.37
N LEU A 266 12.89 -2.03 13.27
CA LEU A 266 13.23 -1.27 12.06
C LEU A 266 13.06 0.24 12.27
N GLY A 267 12.24 0.68 13.23
CA GLY A 267 11.94 2.09 13.48
C GLY A 267 10.90 2.65 12.52
N TYR A 268 9.89 1.84 12.17
CA TYR A 268 8.67 2.33 11.52
C TYR A 268 7.94 3.30 12.45
N ASP A 269 7.40 4.39 11.90
CA ASP A 269 7.00 5.58 12.69
C ASP A 269 5.55 6.01 12.45
N ASN A 270 4.70 5.08 12.00
CA ASN A 270 3.28 5.38 11.79
C ASN A 270 2.37 4.15 11.81
N LEU A 271 1.16 4.31 11.29
CA LEU A 271 0.25 3.22 10.93
C LEU A 271 0.64 2.62 9.58
N GLY A 272 0.64 1.29 9.50
CA GLY A 272 0.89 0.55 8.27
C GLY A 272 0.14 -0.78 8.28
N THR A 273 -0.05 -1.35 7.09
CA THR A 273 -0.70 -2.66 6.93
C THR A 273 0.29 -3.62 6.28
N VAL A 274 0.47 -4.79 6.88
CA VAL A 274 1.27 -5.88 6.28
C VAL A 274 0.30 -6.90 5.69
N GLU A 275 0.27 -6.99 4.36
CA GLU A 275 -0.58 -7.93 3.63
C GLU A 275 0.11 -9.27 3.47
N MET A 276 -0.59 -10.35 3.80
CA MET A 276 -0.10 -11.73 3.72
C MET A 276 -1.10 -12.59 2.94
N LEU A 277 -0.59 -13.66 2.33
CA LEU A 277 -1.46 -14.75 1.87
C LEU A 277 -1.41 -15.89 2.89
N TRP A 278 -2.53 -16.56 3.10
CA TRP A 278 -2.64 -17.74 3.94
C TRP A 278 -3.33 -18.86 3.16
N GLU A 279 -2.80 -20.06 3.19
CA GLU A 279 -3.45 -21.24 2.58
C GLU A 279 -3.41 -22.43 3.54
N GLU A 280 -4.53 -23.16 3.62
CA GLU A 280 -4.64 -24.34 4.48
C GLU A 280 -3.55 -25.36 4.13
N GLY A 281 -2.84 -25.84 5.15
CA GLY A 281 -1.71 -26.77 4.98
C GLY A 281 -0.36 -26.11 4.69
N THR A 282 -0.34 -24.88 4.17
CA THR A 282 0.89 -24.12 3.88
C THR A 282 1.16 -23.04 4.95
N GLY A 283 0.11 -22.42 5.50
CA GLY A 283 0.21 -21.30 6.45
C GLY A 283 0.42 -19.95 5.75
N PHE A 284 0.94 -18.98 6.50
CA PHE A 284 1.22 -17.62 6.01
C PHE A 284 2.47 -17.55 5.11
N ALA A 285 2.41 -16.73 4.05
CA ALA A 285 3.51 -16.51 3.12
C ALA A 285 3.49 -15.13 2.44
#